data_AF-A0AA40VVG4-F1
#
_entry.id   AF-A0AA40VVG4-F1
#
_cell.length_a   1.000
_cell.length_b   1.000
_cell.length_c   1.000
_cell.angle_alpha   90.00
_cell.angle_beta   90.00
_cell.angle_gamma   90.00
#
_symmetry.space_group_name_H-M   'P 1'
#
loop_
_entity.id
_entity.type
_entity.pdbx_description
1 polymer ?
#
loop_
_entity_poly.entity_id
_entity_poly.type
_entity_poly.pdbx_seq_one_letter_code
_entity_poly.pdbx_strand_id
1 'polypeptide(L)'
;MCRIIRQSVRKIRKPHHCWGCAQKFPPGTQMEYSFGILDGDVNDSYCCLDCSRFIDAIYKHTKLYSDCCEGLEFGEVRSLKADPHYYKIPEIVFTEAGLPYPSVDNTDEDSAA
;
A
#
# COMPACT_ATOMS: atom_id res chain seq x y z
N MET A 1 -13.20 -9.72 -6.63
CA MET A 1 -11.89 -10.41 -6.47
C MET A 1 -10.79 -9.47 -6.95
N CYS A 2 -9.83 -9.12 -6.09
CA CYS A 2 -8.77 -8.18 -6.42
C CYS A 2 -7.45 -8.92 -6.56
N ARG A 3 -6.74 -8.63 -7.65
CA ARG A 3 -5.42 -9.18 -7.92
C ARG A 3 -4.48 -8.05 -8.29
N ILE A 4 -3.49 -7.80 -7.43
CA ILE A 4 -2.37 -6.92 -7.78
C ILE A 4 -1.53 -7.64 -8.83
N ILE A 5 -1.32 -6.98 -9.96
CA ILE A 5 -0.46 -7.46 -11.05
C ILE A 5 0.94 -6.86 -10.93
N ARG A 6 1.03 -5.59 -10.50
CA ARG A 6 2.30 -4.88 -10.40
C ARG A 6 2.28 -3.86 -9.29
N GLN A 7 3.32 -3.91 -8.45
CA GLN A 7 3.64 -2.88 -7.46
C GLN A 7 5.05 -2.35 -7.68
N SER A 8 5.25 -1.06 -7.47
CA SER A 8 6.57 -0.42 -7.61
C SER A 8 6.57 0.98 -7.03
N VAL A 9 7.69 1.40 -6.42
CA VAL A 9 7.89 2.81 -6.07
C VAL A 9 8.30 3.59 -7.31
N ARG A 10 7.60 4.70 -7.59
CA ARG A 10 7.86 5.55 -8.77
C ARG A 10 7.84 7.02 -8.40
N LYS A 11 8.63 7.80 -9.16
CA LYS A 11 8.56 9.26 -9.13
C LYS A 11 7.40 9.73 -10.01
N ILE A 12 6.41 10.40 -9.41
CA ILE A 12 5.23 10.86 -10.14
C ILE A 12 5.55 12.04 -11.07
N ARG A 13 4.91 12.09 -12.24
CA ARG A 13 5.16 13.11 -13.27
C ARG A 13 4.14 14.26 -13.29
N LYS A 14 2.97 14.04 -12.70
CA LYS A 14 1.89 15.03 -12.52
C LYS A 14 1.44 14.99 -11.05
N PRO A 15 0.68 15.98 -10.54
CA PRO A 15 0.14 15.88 -9.19
C PRO A 15 -0.82 14.69 -9.07
N HIS A 16 -0.73 13.93 -7.98
CA HIS A 16 -1.64 12.81 -7.70
C HIS A 16 -2.20 12.91 -6.29
N HIS A 17 -3.40 12.38 -6.09
CA HIS A 17 -3.94 12.13 -4.76
C HIS A 17 -3.45 10.76 -4.28
N CYS A 18 -2.98 10.72 -3.04
CA CYS A 18 -2.69 9.46 -2.36
C CYS A 18 -4.01 8.74 -2.06
N TRP A 19 -4.10 7.46 -2.41
CA TRP A 19 -5.25 6.62 -2.11
C TRP A 19 -5.51 6.55 -0.60
N GLY A 20 -4.46 6.31 0.20
CA GLY A 20 -4.61 6.12 1.64
C GLY A 20 -5.05 7.38 2.40
N CYS A 21 -4.41 8.53 2.19
CA CYS A 21 -4.69 9.74 2.99
C CYS A 21 -5.46 10.84 2.25
N ALA A 22 -5.81 10.63 0.99
CA ALA A 22 -6.45 11.60 0.09
C ALA A 22 -5.66 12.91 -0.14
N GLN A 23 -4.45 13.06 0.40
CA GLN A 23 -3.63 14.25 0.20
C GLN A 23 -3.07 14.31 -1.22
N LYS A 24 -2.97 15.52 -1.75
CA LYS A 24 -2.39 15.79 -3.07
C LYS A 24 -0.90 16.00 -2.96
N PHE A 25 -0.12 15.24 -3.72
CA PHE A 25 1.34 15.35 -3.79
C PHE A 25 1.79 16.00 -5.10
N PRO A 26 2.85 16.83 -5.07
CA PRO A 26 3.37 17.50 -6.25
C PRO A 26 4.14 16.54 -7.18
N PRO A 27 4.33 16.90 -8.47
CA PRO A 27 5.23 16.17 -9.36
C PRO A 27 6.62 16.03 -8.75
N GLY A 28 7.26 14.89 -8.98
CA GLY A 28 8.59 14.59 -8.46
C GLY A 28 8.60 13.91 -7.09
N THR A 29 7.46 13.75 -6.42
CA THR A 29 7.35 12.94 -5.21
C THR A 29 7.49 11.44 -5.53
N GLN A 30 8.10 10.68 -4.63
CA GLN A 30 8.10 9.21 -4.71
C GLN A 30 6.81 8.67 -4.07
N MET A 31 6.09 7.85 -4.83
CA MET A 31 4.86 7.19 -4.37
C MET A 31 4.90 5.72 -4.79
N GLU A 32 4.29 4.85 -4.00
CA GLU A 32 4.00 3.49 -4.42
C GLU A 32 2.89 3.53 -5.48
N TYR A 33 3.13 2.85 -6.59
CA TYR A 33 2.17 2.63 -7.66
C TYR A 33 1.75 1.16 -7.63
N SER A 34 0.44 0.95 -7.55
CA SER A 34 -0.19 -0.37 -7.64
C SER A 34 -1.04 -0.44 -8.89
N PHE A 35 -0.98 -1.57 -9.59
CA PHE A 35 -1.78 -1.87 -10.76
C PHE A 35 -2.30 -3.29 -10.65
N GLY A 36 -3.59 -3.48 -10.91
CA GLY A 36 -4.23 -4.77 -10.73
C GLY A 36 -5.60 -4.84 -11.39
N ILE A 37 -6.31 -5.91 -11.07
CA ILE A 37 -7.71 -6.12 -11.42
C ILE A 37 -8.51 -6.00 -10.13
N LEU A 38 -9.59 -5.22 -10.15
CA LEU A 38 -10.58 -5.11 -9.10
C LEU A 38 -11.94 -5.41 -9.73
N ASP A 39 -12.59 -6.48 -9.25
CA ASP A 39 -13.91 -6.93 -9.72
C ASP A 39 -14.04 -7.14 -11.22
N GLY A 40 -12.94 -7.58 -11.85
CA GLY A 40 -12.87 -7.84 -13.28
C GLY A 40 -12.34 -6.66 -14.10
N ASP A 41 -12.26 -5.47 -13.50
CA ASP A 41 -11.80 -4.25 -14.15
C ASP A 41 -10.35 -3.91 -13.79
N VAL A 42 -9.60 -3.44 -14.78
CA VAL A 42 -8.23 -2.98 -14.60
C VAL A 42 -8.22 -1.66 -13.85
N ASN A 43 -7.49 -1.61 -12.74
CA ASN A 43 -7.40 -0.45 -11.87
C ASN A 43 -5.94 -0.15 -11.50
N ASP A 44 -5.64 1.14 -11.31
CA ASP A 44 -4.35 1.61 -10.82
C ASP A 44 -4.53 2.64 -9.71
N SER A 45 -3.56 2.69 -8.80
CA SER A 45 -3.58 3.65 -7.69
C SER A 45 -2.19 4.10 -7.29
N TYR A 46 -2.14 5.27 -6.66
CA TYR A 46 -0.93 5.86 -6.11
C TYR A 46 -1.09 6.03 -4.60
N CYS A 47 -0.14 5.53 -3.82
CA CYS A 47 -0.12 5.66 -2.37
C CYS A 47 1.20 6.34 -1.94
N CYS A 48 1.13 7.28 -1.00
CA CYS A 48 2.37 7.85 -0.45
C CYS A 48 3.07 6.78 0.43
N LEU A 49 4.39 6.88 0.56
CA LEU A 49 5.19 5.87 1.26
C LEU A 49 4.77 5.71 2.72
N ASP A 50 4.34 6.78 3.39
CA ASP A 50 3.85 6.71 4.78
C ASP A 50 2.52 6.00 4.92
N CYS A 51 1.66 6.05 3.89
CA CYS A 51 0.43 5.28 3.87
C CYS A 51 0.70 3.84 3.49
N SER A 52 1.55 3.60 2.48
CA SER A 52 1.99 2.25 2.09
C SER A 52 2.55 1.47 3.28
N ARG A 53 3.50 2.05 4.03
CA ARG A 53 4.08 1.41 5.23
C ARG A 53 3.05 1.13 6.31
N PHE A 54 2.11 2.06 6.53
CA PHE A 54 1.04 1.90 7.50
C PHE A 54 0.13 0.74 7.11
N ILE A 55 -0.27 0.70 5.84
CA ILE A 55 -1.08 -0.34 5.24
C ILE A 55 -0.38 -1.71 5.37
N ASP A 56 0.88 -1.81 4.98
CA ASP A 56 1.70 -3.04 5.11
C ASP A 56 1.78 -3.55 6.55
N ALA A 57 1.93 -2.64 7.50
CA ALA A 57 2.00 -3.02 8.90
C ALA A 57 0.65 -3.56 9.39
N ILE A 58 -0.47 -2.95 8.99
CA ILE A 58 -1.81 -3.47 9.29
C ILE A 58 -1.98 -4.86 8.70
N TYR A 59 -1.63 -5.06 7.42
CA TYR A 59 -1.71 -6.35 6.74
C TYR A 59 -0.96 -7.44 7.51
N LYS A 60 0.28 -7.17 7.93
CA LYS A 60 1.12 -8.12 8.67
C LYS A 60 0.56 -8.46 10.05
N HIS A 61 0.02 -7.47 10.76
CA HIS A 61 -0.42 -7.67 12.15
C HIS A 61 -1.82 -8.23 12.30
N THR A 62 -2.71 -7.94 11.36
CA THR A 62 -4.13 -8.24 11.55
C THR A 62 -4.59 -9.50 10.84
N LYS A 63 -3.83 -10.04 9.85
CA LYS A 63 -4.28 -11.11 8.92
C LYS A 63 -5.67 -10.84 8.31
N LEU A 64 -6.22 -9.64 8.49
CA LEU A 64 -7.63 -9.31 8.27
C LEU A 64 -7.91 -8.93 6.81
N TYR A 65 -6.86 -8.87 5.99
CA TYR A 65 -6.98 -8.43 4.62
C TYR A 65 -6.04 -9.29 3.76
N SER A 66 -6.42 -10.54 3.54
CA SER A 66 -5.77 -11.42 2.57
C SER A 66 -6.04 -10.96 1.13
N ASP A 67 -7.19 -10.32 0.91
CA ASP A 67 -7.68 -10.00 -0.42
C ASP A 67 -7.78 -8.48 -0.56
N CYS A 68 -7.00 -7.94 -1.50
CA CYS A 68 -6.85 -6.50 -1.82
C CYS A 68 -8.18 -5.78 -2.22
N CYS A 69 -9.32 -6.49 -2.17
CA CYS A 69 -10.68 -6.01 -2.50
C CYS A 69 -11.40 -5.38 -1.31
N GLU A 70 -11.13 -5.84 -0.09
CA GLU A 70 -11.83 -5.37 1.12
C GLU A 70 -11.00 -4.32 1.88
N GLY A 71 -9.74 -4.12 1.47
CA GLY A 71 -8.77 -3.29 2.18
C GLY A 71 -8.84 -1.81 1.83
N LEU A 72 -9.13 -0.99 2.85
CA LEU A 72 -8.97 0.47 2.94
C LEU A 72 -9.49 1.30 1.77
N GLU A 73 -10.62 1.97 2.02
CA GLU A 73 -11.21 2.95 1.13
C GLU A 73 -10.33 4.20 0.96
N PHE A 74 -10.64 4.97 -0.08
CA PHE A 74 -9.95 6.22 -0.37
C PHE A 74 -10.02 7.19 0.83
N GLY A 75 -8.85 7.55 1.37
CA GLY A 75 -8.72 8.45 2.52
C GLY A 75 -8.80 7.76 3.89
N GLU A 76 -9.05 6.45 3.96
CA GLU A 76 -9.31 5.76 5.22
C GLU A 76 -8.08 5.69 6.14
N VAL A 77 -6.86 5.68 5.59
CA VAL A 77 -5.62 5.77 6.39
C VAL A 77 -5.57 7.07 7.19
N ARG A 78 -6.13 8.17 6.65
CA ARG A 78 -6.22 9.43 7.39
C ARG A 78 -7.15 9.29 8.60
N SER A 79 -8.29 8.61 8.42
CA SER A 79 -9.26 8.36 9.49
C SER A 79 -8.67 7.45 10.57
N LEU A 80 -8.00 6.37 10.17
CA LEU A 80 -7.34 5.44 11.11
C LEU A 80 -6.20 6.09 11.89
N LYS A 81 -5.41 6.95 11.25
CA LYS A 81 -4.38 7.75 11.94
C LYS A 81 -4.97 8.79 12.90
N ALA A 82 -6.24 9.17 12.72
CA ALA A 82 -6.92 10.13 13.59
C ALA A 82 -7.67 9.47 14.76
N ASP A 83 -7.88 8.15 14.74
CA ASP A 83 -8.57 7.43 15.81
C ASP A 83 -7.62 7.14 16.99
N PRO A 84 -7.90 7.69 18.18
CA PRO A 84 -7.11 7.45 19.38
C PRO A 84 -7.28 6.04 19.96
N HIS A 85 -8.05 5.12 19.40
CA HIS A 85 -8.11 3.73 19.89
C HIS A 85 -7.30 2.75 19.04
N TYR A 86 -6.76 3.20 17.91
CA TYR A 86 -6.06 2.35 16.94
C TYR A 86 -4.61 2.01 17.33
N TYR A 87 -4.03 2.70 18.31
CA TYR A 87 -2.61 2.55 18.71
C TYR A 87 -2.26 1.25 19.45
N LYS A 88 -3.18 0.29 19.60
CA LYS A 88 -2.89 -1.00 20.25
C LYS A 88 -2.28 -2.06 19.33
N ILE A 89 -1.79 -1.68 18.14
CA ILE A 89 -0.86 -2.51 17.37
C ILE A 89 0.54 -2.23 17.94
N PRO A 90 1.23 -3.22 18.54
CA PRO A 90 2.47 -2.98 19.26
C PRO A 90 3.58 -2.52 18.30
N GLU A 91 4.11 -1.33 18.59
CA GLU A 91 5.38 -0.75 18.13
C GLU A 91 5.75 -0.92 16.64
N ILE A 92 5.06 -0.16 15.77
CA ILE A 92 5.70 0.29 14.53
C ILE A 92 6.52 1.52 14.89
N VAL A 93 7.75 1.30 15.36
CA VAL A 93 8.73 2.39 15.54
C VAL A 93 9.10 2.90 14.15
N PHE A 94 8.59 4.08 13.79
CA PHE A 94 9.05 4.82 12.62
C PHE A 94 10.48 5.30 12.89
N THR A 95 11.49 4.48 12.55
CA THR A 95 12.87 4.96 12.52
C THR A 95 13.07 5.74 11.21
N GLU A 96 13.69 6.91 11.31
CA GLU A 96 13.97 7.85 10.22
C GLU A 96 14.91 7.31 9.12
N ALA A 97 15.29 6.03 9.18
CA ALA A 97 16.15 5.40 8.20
C ALA A 97 15.31 4.75 7.10
N GLY A 98 15.20 5.45 5.97
CA GLY A 98 14.80 4.84 4.70
C GLY A 98 15.68 3.63 4.41
N LEU A 99 15.09 2.43 4.51
CA LEU A 99 15.73 1.18 4.12
C LEU A 99 14.77 0.35 3.26
N PRO A 100 15.34 -0.46 2.35
CA PRO A 100 14.70 -0.83 1.10
C PRO A 100 13.66 -1.93 1.29
N TYR A 101 12.66 -1.91 0.41
CA TYR A 101 11.73 -3.03 0.23
C TYR A 101 12.51 -4.34 0.04
N PRO A 102 12.07 -5.46 0.62
CA PRO A 102 12.51 -6.76 0.14
C PRO A 102 12.04 -6.91 -1.30
N SER A 103 12.99 -7.17 -2.20
CA SER A 103 12.66 -7.69 -3.52
C SER A 103 11.82 -8.94 -3.34
N VAL A 104 10.63 -8.94 -3.91
CA VAL A 104 9.88 -10.16 -4.16
C VAL A 104 10.73 -11.00 -5.11
N ASP A 105 11.50 -11.94 -4.54
CA ASP A 105 12.07 -13.04 -5.28
C ASP A 105 10.90 -13.89 -5.78
N ASN A 106 10.50 -13.64 -7.03
CA ASN A 106 9.74 -14.61 -7.80
C ASN A 106 10.71 -15.75 -8.10
N THR A 107 10.78 -16.73 -7.21
CA THR A 107 11.14 -18.09 -7.61
C THR A 107 9.84 -18.86 -7.73
N ASP A 108 9.46 -19.06 -8.98
CA ASP A 108 8.33 -19.85 -9.45
C ASP A 108 8.33 -21.24 -8.78
N GLU A 109 7.32 -21.51 -7.95
CA GLU A 109 6.86 -22.88 -7.71
C GLU A 109 6.01 -23.31 -8.92
N ASP A 110 6.67 -23.63 -10.03
CA ASP A 110 6.05 -24.48 -11.05
C ASP A 110 6.20 -25.94 -10.63
N SER A 111 5.07 -26.49 -10.17
CA SER A 111 4.84 -27.93 -10.09
C SER A 111 4.83 -28.53 -11.50
N ALA A 112 5.66 -29.56 -11.77
CA ALA A 112 5.30 -30.75 -12.55
C ALA A 112 6.53 -31.59 -12.93
N ALA A 113 6.69 -32.75 -12.28
CA ALA A 113 6.96 -34.05 -12.91
C ALA A 113 6.81 -35.16 -11.86
#